data_AF-A0A2D7JZ44-F1
#
_entry.id   AF-A0A2D7JZ44-F1
#
_cell.length_a   1.000
_cell.length_b   1.000
_cell.length_c   1.000
_cell.angle_alpha   90.00
_cell.angle_beta   90.00
_cell.angle_gamma   90.00
#
_symmetry.space_group_name_H-M   'P 1'
#
loop_
_entity.id
_entity.type
_entity.pdbx_description
1 polymer ?
#
loop_
_entity_poly.entity_id
_entity_poly.type
_entity_poly.pdbx_seq_one_letter_code
_entity_poly.pdbx_strand_id
1 'polypeptide(L)'
;MGRPIRIQKGNIASNGGSSNGHTTGGLGGSGAGLIEVTGAFFSSLEGLDSTITVSTAGGMFLANQRGSKKFTVVGTAVDGSTTSSEDLTLTPKAPGSLASGEFCVQAVGDDSTLYYVMKFHNRGAVVSSDNGSTPLFKGMSVLAEGTDEGQADSGFVNVDTQ
;
A
#
# COMPACT_ATOMS: atom_id res chain seq x y z
N MET A 1 23.70 -32.83 1.37
CA MET A 1 22.52 -32.32 2.13
C MET A 1 22.84 -30.93 2.65
N GLY A 2 22.32 -29.89 2.00
CA GLY A 2 22.61 -28.49 2.33
C GLY A 2 21.88 -28.07 3.61
N ARG A 3 22.57 -27.33 4.48
CA ARG A 3 22.01 -26.83 5.75
C ARG A 3 21.00 -25.71 5.45
N PRO A 4 19.81 -25.69 6.09
CA PRO A 4 18.87 -24.59 5.91
C PRO A 4 19.42 -23.29 6.50
N ILE A 5 19.26 -22.19 5.77
CA ILE A 5 19.53 -20.83 6.27
C ILE A 5 18.55 -20.56 7.41
N ARG A 6 19.06 -20.44 8.63
CA ARG A 6 18.31 -19.88 9.77
C ARG A 6 18.42 -18.37 9.65
N ILE A 7 17.32 -17.70 9.32
CA ILE A 7 17.24 -16.25 9.53
C ILE A 7 17.36 -16.05 11.04
N GLN A 8 18.50 -15.51 11.45
CA GLN A 8 18.77 -15.14 12.82
C GLN A 8 17.68 -14.12 13.22
N LYS A 9 16.87 -14.44 14.24
CA LYS A 9 16.04 -13.47 14.95
C LYS A 9 17.00 -12.53 15.71
N GLY A 10 17.74 -11.74 14.95
CA GLY A 10 18.55 -10.64 15.45
C GLY A 10 17.58 -9.59 15.95
N ASN A 11 17.75 -9.23 17.22
CA ASN A 11 17.13 -8.13 17.95
C ASN A 11 16.35 -7.18 17.03
N ILE A 12 15.03 -7.31 17.04
CA ILE A 12 14.15 -6.27 16.48
C ILE A 12 14.35 -5.07 17.40
N ALA A 13 15.23 -4.16 16.99
CA ALA A 13 15.50 -2.95 17.74
C ALA A 13 14.23 -2.12 17.78
N SER A 14 13.84 -1.78 19.01
CA SER A 14 12.74 -0.89 19.38
C SER A 14 12.85 0.44 18.63
N ASN A 15 11.68 1.03 18.31
CA ASN A 15 11.48 2.33 17.70
C ASN A 15 12.63 3.33 17.94
N GLY A 16 13.34 3.72 16.88
CA GLY A 16 14.24 4.88 16.92
C GLY A 16 15.41 4.84 15.95
N GLY A 17 15.21 5.45 14.77
CA GLY A 17 16.22 6.24 14.06
C GLY A 17 17.33 5.51 13.30
N SER A 18 17.30 5.61 11.98
CA SER A 18 18.52 5.69 11.17
C SER A 18 18.40 6.87 10.21
N SER A 19 19.34 7.80 10.34
CA SER A 19 19.47 9.03 9.57
C SER A 19 19.86 8.71 8.12
N ASN A 20 18.85 8.62 7.25
CA ASN A 20 18.93 8.93 5.82
C ASN A 20 17.52 9.05 5.20
N GLY A 21 16.58 9.63 5.96
CA GLY A 21 15.27 10.07 5.44
C GLY A 21 14.37 8.99 4.86
N HIS A 22 14.72 7.71 4.96
CA HIS A 22 13.94 6.60 4.43
C HIS A 22 13.70 5.60 5.55
N THR A 23 12.59 5.78 6.28
CA THR A 23 12.12 4.75 7.20
C THR A 23 11.69 3.56 6.36
N THR A 24 12.38 2.45 6.51
CA THR A 24 11.99 1.18 5.90
C THR A 24 10.73 0.67 6.57
N GLY A 25 9.56 1.15 6.12
CA GLY A 25 8.26 0.60 6.48
C GLY A 25 8.29 -0.91 6.23
N GLY A 26 8.05 -1.69 7.27
CA GLY A 26 8.01 -3.14 7.19
C GLY A 26 6.71 -3.59 6.52
N LEU A 27 6.80 -4.59 5.65
CA LEU A 27 5.62 -5.31 5.14
C LEU A 27 5.04 -6.20 6.26
N GLY A 28 4.20 -5.64 7.14
CA GLY A 28 3.29 -6.40 8.01
C GLY A 28 3.43 -6.15 9.53
N GLY A 29 2.32 -5.71 10.16
CA GLY A 29 2.14 -5.55 11.60
C GLY A 29 1.24 -4.37 12.00
N SER A 30 0.05 -4.65 12.56
CA SER A 30 -0.90 -3.73 13.22
C SER A 30 -0.92 -2.26 12.75
N GLY A 31 -1.46 -2.01 11.56
CA GLY A 31 -1.85 -0.68 11.06
C GLY A 31 -0.69 0.29 10.81
N ALA A 32 -0.02 0.72 11.87
CA ALA A 32 1.05 1.70 11.86
C ALA A 32 2.27 1.24 11.04
N GLY A 33 2.56 1.94 9.95
CA GLY A 33 3.73 1.72 9.09
C GLY A 33 3.53 0.70 7.98
N LEU A 34 2.29 0.26 7.73
CA LEU A 34 1.90 -0.55 6.57
C LEU A 34 1.46 0.34 5.43
N ILE A 35 1.74 -0.09 4.19
CA ILE A 35 1.31 0.65 3.00
C ILE A 35 -0.21 0.86 3.05
N GLU A 36 -0.60 2.13 2.99
CA GLU A 36 -1.99 2.55 2.96
C GLU A 36 -2.62 2.18 1.61
N VAL A 37 -3.88 1.76 1.68
CA VAL A 37 -4.71 1.50 0.50
C VAL A 37 -5.60 2.70 0.26
N THR A 38 -5.35 3.40 -0.84
CA THR A 38 -6.12 4.59 -1.26
C THR A 38 -7.59 4.27 -1.58
N GLY A 39 -7.84 3.08 -2.11
CA GLY A 39 -9.20 2.67 -2.46
C GLY A 39 -9.31 1.17 -2.65
N ALA A 40 -10.43 0.58 -2.20
CA ALA A 40 -10.70 -0.85 -2.30
C ALA A 40 -12.17 -1.14 -2.60
N PHE A 41 -12.42 -2.05 -3.55
CA PHE A 41 -13.74 -2.58 -3.87
C PHE A 41 -13.83 -4.01 -3.33
N PHE A 42 -14.32 -4.13 -2.10
CA PHE A 42 -14.59 -5.42 -1.46
C PHE A 42 -15.80 -6.12 -2.13
N SER A 43 -15.70 -7.42 -2.37
CA SER A 43 -16.79 -8.20 -2.97
C SER A 43 -17.82 -8.66 -1.95
N SER A 44 -17.45 -8.72 -0.66
CA SER A 44 -18.38 -8.89 0.45
C SER A 44 -18.42 -7.65 1.35
N LEU A 45 -19.61 -7.07 1.50
CA LEU A 45 -19.85 -5.88 2.33
C LEU A 45 -20.06 -6.19 3.82
N GLU A 46 -19.80 -7.43 4.27
CA GLU A 46 -19.90 -7.79 5.69
C GLU A 46 -18.93 -6.90 6.48
N GLY A 47 -19.47 -5.88 7.14
CA GLY A 47 -18.70 -4.96 7.99
C GLY A 47 -18.05 -3.75 7.32
N LEU A 48 -18.35 -3.45 6.06
CA LEU A 48 -17.97 -2.20 5.41
C LEU A 48 -19.25 -1.47 5.04
N ASP A 49 -19.29 -0.14 5.16
CA ASP A 49 -20.50 0.68 4.92
C ASP A 49 -21.21 0.20 3.64
N SER A 50 -22.36 -0.45 3.84
CA SER A 50 -23.12 -1.24 2.86
C SER A 50 -23.65 -0.43 1.67
N THR A 51 -23.37 0.87 1.66
CA THR A 51 -23.77 1.83 0.62
C THR A 51 -22.66 2.13 -0.38
N ILE A 52 -21.44 1.67 -0.11
CA ILE A 52 -20.23 2.08 -0.83
C ILE A 52 -19.71 0.91 -1.68
N THR A 53 -19.81 1.06 -3.02
CA THR A 53 -19.20 0.13 -3.98
C THR A 53 -17.66 0.21 -3.98
N VAL A 54 -17.05 1.32 -3.57
CA VAL A 54 -15.58 1.47 -3.43
C VAL A 54 -15.27 2.24 -2.15
N SER A 55 -14.66 1.58 -1.16
CA SER A 55 -14.22 2.25 0.06
C SER A 55 -12.97 3.09 -0.23
N THR A 56 -13.01 4.37 0.14
CA THR A 56 -11.85 5.27 0.23
C THR A 56 -11.71 5.81 1.66
N ALA A 57 -12.30 5.10 2.64
CA ALA A 57 -12.14 5.44 4.04
C ALA A 57 -10.66 5.31 4.42
N GLY A 58 -10.13 6.31 5.15
CA GLY A 58 -8.79 6.23 5.71
C GLY A 58 -8.67 5.04 6.67
N GLY A 59 -7.45 4.52 6.83
CA GLY A 59 -7.21 3.38 7.71
C GLY A 59 -7.24 2.01 7.03
N MET A 60 -7.35 1.95 5.70
CA MET A 60 -7.17 0.69 4.95
C MET A 60 -5.69 0.43 4.69
N PHE A 61 -5.25 -0.82 4.81
CA PHE A 61 -3.83 -1.16 4.65
C PHE A 61 -3.59 -2.55 4.08
N LEU A 62 -2.38 -2.75 3.54
CA LEU A 62 -1.90 -4.05 3.05
C LEU A 62 -1.39 -4.92 4.21
N ALA A 63 -2.09 -6.01 4.49
CA ALA A 63 -1.69 -6.94 5.55
C ALA A 63 -0.72 -8.03 5.07
N ASN A 64 -1.00 -8.66 3.92
CA ASN A 64 -0.21 -9.78 3.41
C ASN A 64 -0.14 -9.79 1.88
N GLN A 65 1.00 -10.18 1.33
CA GLN A 65 1.13 -10.48 -0.09
C GLN A 65 0.73 -11.93 -0.38
N ARG A 66 -0.26 -12.13 -1.25
CA ARG A 66 -0.77 -13.44 -1.68
C ARG A 66 -0.29 -13.85 -3.07
N GLY A 67 0.13 -12.88 -3.87
CA GLY A 67 0.76 -13.07 -5.17
C GLY A 67 1.40 -11.78 -5.66
N SER A 68 1.91 -11.77 -6.90
CA SER A 68 2.59 -10.59 -7.45
C SER A 68 1.71 -9.34 -7.56
N LYS A 69 0.39 -9.52 -7.61
CA LYS A 69 -0.63 -8.45 -7.66
C LYS A 69 -1.82 -8.72 -6.74
N LYS A 70 -1.76 -9.74 -5.89
CA LYS A 70 -2.86 -10.10 -4.99
C LYS A 70 -2.41 -9.91 -3.55
N PHE A 71 -3.23 -9.21 -2.77
CA PHE A 71 -2.91 -8.83 -1.41
C PHE A 71 -4.13 -8.96 -0.53
N THR A 72 -3.94 -9.37 0.71
CA THR A 72 -4.97 -9.24 1.73
C THR A 72 -5.02 -7.77 2.15
N VAL A 73 -6.14 -7.13 1.85
CA VAL A 73 -6.44 -5.75 2.24
C VAL A 73 -7.32 -5.79 3.47
N VAL A 74 -6.96 -5.03 4.49
CA VAL A 74 -7.78 -4.85 5.70
C VAL A 74 -8.38 -3.45 5.65
N GLY A 75 -9.68 -3.36 5.88
CA GLY A 75 -10.39 -2.10 6.02
C GLY A 75 -11.25 -2.11 7.28
N THR A 76 -11.38 -0.95 7.91
CA THR A 76 -12.30 -0.76 9.03
C THR A 76 -13.41 0.19 8.57
N ALA A 77 -14.66 -0.10 8.95
CA ALA A 77 -15.77 0.80 8.71
C ALA A 77 -15.47 2.20 9.29
N VAL A 78 -16.04 3.24 8.68
CA VAL A 78 -15.83 4.64 9.07
C VAL A 78 -16.22 4.90 10.54
N ASP A 79 -17.20 4.16 11.05
CA ASP A 79 -17.65 4.22 12.45
C ASP A 79 -16.79 3.38 13.41
N GLY A 80 -15.74 2.72 12.91
CA GLY A 80 -14.84 1.86 13.68
C GLY A 80 -15.47 0.54 14.15
N SER A 81 -16.72 0.25 13.78
CA SER A 81 -17.49 -0.85 14.37
C SER A 81 -17.06 -2.22 13.88
N THR A 82 -16.58 -2.29 12.64
CA THR A 82 -16.30 -3.57 11.98
C THR A 82 -15.03 -3.49 11.14
N THR A 83 -14.20 -4.51 11.27
CA THR A 83 -13.02 -4.72 10.43
C THR A 83 -13.30 -5.86 9.46
N SER A 84 -13.06 -5.63 8.18
CA SER A 84 -13.16 -6.63 7.13
C SER A 84 -11.80 -6.82 6.47
N SER A 85 -11.57 -8.02 5.95
CA SER A 85 -10.34 -8.34 5.22
C SER A 85 -10.64 -9.24 4.04
N GLU A 86 -10.11 -8.88 2.88
CA GLU A 86 -10.34 -9.64 1.64
C GLU A 86 -9.06 -9.68 0.79
N ASP A 87 -8.89 -10.77 0.04
CA ASP A 87 -7.80 -10.88 -0.94
C ASP A 87 -8.19 -10.14 -2.23
N LEU A 88 -7.69 -8.92 -2.39
CA LEU A 88 -7.98 -8.06 -3.53
C LEU A 88 -6.83 -8.02 -4.53
N THR A 89 -7.14 -7.60 -5.75
CA THR A 89 -6.17 -7.46 -6.86
C THR A 89 -5.74 -6.01 -7.00
N LEU A 90 -4.43 -5.76 -6.93
CA LEU A 90 -3.82 -4.45 -7.14
C LEU A 90 -3.98 -4.03 -8.59
N THR A 91 -4.53 -2.84 -8.80
CA THR A 91 -4.68 -2.23 -10.12
C THR A 91 -4.19 -0.79 -10.13
N PRO A 92 -3.56 -0.33 -11.22
CA PRO A 92 -3.10 1.05 -11.36
C PRO A 92 -4.25 1.96 -11.82
N LYS A 93 -5.38 1.93 -11.13
CA LYS A 93 -6.58 2.73 -11.46
C LYS A 93 -6.89 3.68 -10.30
N ALA A 94 -7.52 4.80 -10.62
CA ALA A 94 -8.11 5.65 -9.58
C ALA A 94 -9.26 4.93 -8.87
N PRO A 95 -9.55 5.26 -7.58
CA PRO A 95 -10.62 4.60 -6.81
C PRO A 95 -11.96 4.55 -7.55
N GLY A 96 -12.36 5.64 -8.20
CA GLY A 96 -13.62 5.71 -8.96
C GLY A 96 -13.72 4.80 -10.20
N SER A 97 -12.63 4.11 -10.59
CA SER A 97 -12.57 3.18 -11.72
C SER A 97 -12.32 1.72 -11.30
N LEU A 98 -12.32 1.44 -9.99
CA LEU A 98 -12.18 0.08 -9.48
C LEU A 98 -13.41 -0.77 -9.79
N ALA A 99 -13.17 -2.04 -10.12
CA ALA A 99 -14.19 -3.07 -10.19
C ALA A 99 -14.15 -3.97 -8.95
N SER A 100 -15.20 -4.76 -8.73
CA SER A 100 -15.28 -5.68 -7.59
C SER A 100 -14.09 -6.63 -7.51
N GLY A 101 -13.49 -6.75 -6.31
CA GLY A 101 -12.28 -7.54 -6.07
C GLY A 101 -10.97 -6.80 -6.39
N GLU A 102 -11.01 -5.51 -6.69
CA GLU A 102 -9.84 -4.68 -7.00
C GLU A 102 -9.55 -3.65 -5.89
N PHE A 103 -8.29 -3.24 -5.79
CA PHE A 103 -7.86 -2.11 -4.97
C PHE A 103 -6.77 -1.32 -5.69
N CYS A 104 -6.50 -0.11 -5.21
CA CYS A 104 -5.43 0.76 -5.70
C CYS A 104 -4.63 1.36 -4.54
N VAL A 105 -3.38 1.68 -4.85
CA VAL A 105 -2.48 2.46 -3.99
C VAL A 105 -1.97 3.62 -4.82
N GLN A 106 -2.19 4.82 -4.33
CA GLN A 106 -1.67 6.06 -4.92
C GLN A 106 -0.20 6.21 -4.58
N ALA A 107 0.53 6.80 -5.50
CA ALA A 107 1.92 7.17 -5.31
C ALA A 107 2.15 8.56 -5.91
N VAL A 108 2.85 9.44 -5.18
CA VAL A 108 3.14 10.81 -5.62
C VAL A 108 4.55 10.87 -6.18
N GLY A 109 4.69 11.35 -7.42
CA GLY A 109 5.98 11.48 -8.09
C GLY A 109 6.81 12.68 -7.64
N ASP A 110 8.04 12.72 -8.16
CA ASP A 110 8.98 13.81 -8.03
C ASP A 110 8.62 15.07 -8.85
N ASP A 111 7.53 15.02 -9.60
CA ASP A 111 6.93 16.14 -10.34
C ASP A 111 5.52 16.47 -9.82
N SER A 112 5.18 15.95 -8.63
CA SER A 112 3.83 15.96 -8.04
C SER A 112 2.77 15.26 -8.89
N THR A 113 3.15 14.51 -9.93
CA THR A 113 2.21 13.70 -10.70
C THR A 113 1.66 12.59 -9.80
N LEU A 114 0.34 12.40 -9.83
CA LEU A 114 -0.30 11.27 -9.18
C LEU A 114 -0.20 10.03 -10.07
N TYR A 115 0.35 8.96 -9.51
CA TYR A 115 0.40 7.65 -10.11
C TYR A 115 -0.36 6.64 -9.26
N TYR A 116 -0.72 5.52 -9.87
CA TYR A 116 -1.25 4.35 -9.17
C TYR A 116 -0.34 3.15 -9.36
N VAL A 117 -0.13 2.40 -8.28
CA VAL A 117 0.79 1.27 -8.27
C VAL A 117 0.20 0.09 -9.05
N MET A 118 0.95 -0.40 -10.03
CA MET A 118 0.63 -1.59 -10.82
C MET A 118 1.25 -2.86 -10.21
N LYS A 119 2.43 -2.73 -9.60
CA LYS A 119 3.18 -3.84 -8.99
C LYS A 119 4.24 -3.32 -8.02
N PHE A 120 4.30 -3.92 -6.84
CA PHE A 120 5.37 -3.68 -5.89
C PHE A 120 6.63 -4.51 -6.22
N HIS A 121 7.78 -3.91 -6.00
CA HIS A 121 9.11 -4.51 -6.08
C HIS A 121 9.85 -4.23 -4.77
N ASN A 122 10.95 -4.95 -4.53
CA ASN A 122 11.81 -4.60 -3.41
C ASN A 122 12.37 -3.18 -3.64
N ARG A 123 12.04 -2.24 -2.75
CA ARG A 123 12.43 -0.81 -2.78
C ARG A 123 11.94 -0.01 -4.01
N GLY A 124 10.92 -0.49 -4.71
CA GLY A 124 10.42 0.18 -5.91
C GLY A 124 9.01 -0.25 -6.27
N ALA A 125 8.45 0.44 -7.25
CA ALA A 125 7.12 0.14 -7.76
C ALA A 125 7.08 0.37 -9.27
N VAL A 126 6.31 -0.46 -9.96
CA VAL A 126 5.81 -0.10 -11.30
C VAL A 126 4.53 0.66 -11.08
N VAL A 127 4.46 1.87 -11.60
CA VAL A 127 3.35 2.81 -11.44
C VAL A 127 2.84 3.28 -12.82
N SER A 128 1.63 3.81 -12.87
CA SER A 128 1.05 4.41 -14.07
C SER A 128 0.06 5.50 -13.66
N SER A 129 0.02 6.59 -14.42
CA SER A 129 -0.94 7.70 -14.25
C SER A 129 -2.13 7.59 -15.21
N ASP A 130 -2.16 6.55 -16.04
CA ASP A 130 -3.06 6.39 -17.19
C ASP A 130 -3.72 5.01 -17.24
N ASN A 131 -4.21 4.54 -16.07
CA ASN A 131 -4.93 3.28 -15.90
C ASN A 131 -4.15 2.03 -16.37
N GLY A 132 -2.82 2.09 -16.32
CA GLY A 132 -1.92 1.01 -16.70
C GLY A 132 -1.46 1.01 -18.16
N SER A 133 -1.80 2.03 -18.95
CA SER A 133 -1.42 2.10 -20.37
C SER A 133 0.08 2.35 -20.55
N THR A 134 0.67 3.19 -19.70
CA THR A 134 2.09 3.55 -19.72
C THR A 134 2.74 3.19 -18.37
N PRO A 135 3.28 1.97 -18.22
CA PRO A 135 3.94 1.56 -16.99
C PRO A 135 5.34 2.18 -16.87
N LEU A 136 5.65 2.71 -15.69
CA LEU A 136 6.95 3.30 -15.36
C LEU A 136 7.48 2.65 -14.08
N PHE A 137 8.75 2.27 -14.06
CA PHE A 137 9.41 1.86 -12.83
C PHE A 137 9.97 3.09 -12.11
N LYS A 138 9.65 3.25 -10.83
CA LYS A 138 10.21 4.27 -9.95
C LYS A 138 10.71 3.63 -8.66
N GLY A 139 11.74 4.23 -8.06
CA GLY A 139 12.10 3.93 -6.68
C GLY A 139 10.91 4.23 -5.76
N MET A 140 10.78 3.54 -4.63
CA MET A 140 9.65 3.76 -3.72
C MET A 140 10.11 4.16 -2.34
N SER A 141 9.54 5.24 -1.84
CA SER A 141 9.63 5.71 -0.47
C SER A 141 8.32 5.47 0.24
N VAL A 142 8.40 4.87 1.42
CA VAL A 142 7.26 4.55 2.26
C VAL A 142 7.32 5.52 3.43
N LEU A 143 6.45 6.53 3.42
CA LEU A 143 6.49 7.63 4.37
C LEU A 143 5.43 7.43 5.45
N ALA A 144 5.75 7.80 6.69
CA ALA A 144 4.81 7.75 7.81
C ALA A 144 3.64 8.72 7.60
N GLU A 145 2.43 8.32 8.00
CA GLU A 145 1.20 9.15 7.98
C GLU A 145 1.48 10.53 8.62
N GLY A 146 1.18 11.61 7.90
CA GLY A 146 1.46 12.99 8.30
C GLY A 146 2.85 13.55 7.93
N THR A 147 3.69 12.79 7.21
CA THR A 147 4.97 13.28 6.64
C THR A 147 4.86 13.62 5.14
N ASP A 148 3.67 13.48 4.57
CA ASP A 148 3.43 13.51 3.14
C ASP A 148 2.60 14.75 2.74
N GLU A 149 3.30 15.76 2.21
CA GLU A 149 2.84 16.60 1.08
C GLU A 149 4.02 16.98 0.15
N GLY A 150 5.21 16.41 0.39
CA GLY A 150 6.45 16.79 -0.29
C GLY A 150 6.69 15.99 -1.57
N GLN A 151 7.06 16.70 -2.63
CA GLN A 151 7.58 16.12 -3.88
C GLN A 151 8.61 15.01 -3.58
N ALA A 152 8.46 13.84 -4.22
CA ALA A 152 9.42 12.75 -4.03
C ALA A 152 10.82 13.12 -4.52
N ASP A 153 11.85 12.42 -4.02
CA ASP A 153 13.20 12.52 -4.58
C ASP A 153 13.19 12.12 -6.07
N SER A 154 14.10 12.71 -6.86
CA SER A 154 14.12 12.46 -8.30
C SER A 154 14.22 10.97 -8.64
N GLY A 155 13.29 10.49 -9.48
CA GLY A 155 13.18 9.07 -9.85
C GLY A 155 12.47 8.17 -8.84
N PHE A 156 11.94 8.72 -7.75
CA PHE A 156 11.14 8.01 -6.75
C PHE A 156 9.65 8.37 -6.83
N VAL A 157 8.84 7.57 -6.15
CA VAL A 157 7.49 7.90 -5.71
C VAL A 157 7.38 7.75 -4.20
N ASN A 158 6.57 8.60 -3.59
CA ASN A 158 6.13 8.46 -2.21
C ASN A 158 4.82 7.67 -2.18
N VAL A 159 4.70 6.75 -1.23
CA VAL A 159 3.49 5.98 -0.93
C VAL A 159 3.22 6.10 0.56
N ASP A 160 1.98 6.37 0.90
CA ASP A 160 1.54 6.55 2.27
C ASP A 160 1.57 5.25 3.08
N THR A 161 1.74 5.40 4.39
CA THR A 161 1.47 4.34 5.36
C THR A 161 0.33 4.71 6.28
N GLN A 162 -0.44 3.69 6.70
CA GLN A 162 -1.44 3.78 7.74
C GLN A 162 -0.82 3.99 9.14
#